data_AF-A0A9E2UD59-F1
#
_entry.id   AF-A0A9E2UD59-F1
#
_cell.length_a   1.000
_cell.length_b   1.000
_cell.length_c   1.000
_cell.angle_alpha   90.00
_cell.angle_beta   90.00
_cell.angle_gamma   90.00
#
_symmetry.space_group_name_H-M   'P 1'
#
loop_
_entity.id
_entity.type
_entity.pdbx_description
1 polymer ?
#
loop_
_entity_poly.entity_id
_entity_poly.type
_entity_poly.pdbx_seq_one_letter_code
_entity_poly.pdbx_strand_id
1 'polypeptide(L)'
;RRLERIVAWRCRVLALPYGDQGLLIARSLYDAVGRFAPLPLMEDVDLVRRLGRRRLARIGARCLASARRYRREGYLLRPLRNLVCLSLYFVGVPPARIVRFYG
;
A
#
# COMPACT_ATOMS: atom_id res chain seq x y z
N ARG A 1 -12.09 -17.10 14.28
CA ARG A 1 -11.08 -18.18 14.13
C ARG A 1 -10.73 -18.61 12.68
N ARG A 2 -11.67 -18.92 11.76
CA ARG A 2 -11.33 -19.23 10.33
C ARG A 2 -11.16 -17.96 9.47
N LEU A 3 -12.04 -16.97 9.67
CA LEU A 3 -11.97 -15.66 9.03
C LEU A 3 -10.66 -14.93 9.32
N GLU A 4 -10.21 -14.91 10.58
CA GLU A 4 -8.94 -14.29 10.98
C GLU A 4 -7.73 -14.93 10.28
N ARG A 5 -7.75 -16.25 10.03
CA ARG A 5 -6.67 -16.94 9.33
C ARG A 5 -6.64 -16.60 7.84
N ILE A 6 -7.81 -16.47 7.21
CA ILE A 6 -7.91 -16.03 5.82
C ILE A 6 -7.46 -14.58 5.70
N VAL A 7 -7.87 -13.71 6.62
CA VAL A 7 -7.44 -12.30 6.67
C VAL A 7 -5.94 -12.19 6.94
N ALA A 8 -5.39 -12.94 7.91
CA ALA A 8 -3.96 -12.96 8.21
C ALA A 8 -3.14 -13.52 7.05
N TRP A 9 -3.62 -14.56 6.37
CA TRP A 9 -3.00 -15.11 5.17
C TRP A 9 -3.05 -14.10 4.01
N ARG A 10 -4.19 -13.41 3.80
CA ARG A 10 -4.31 -12.32 2.81
C ARG A 10 -3.33 -11.18 3.11
N CYS A 11 -3.26 -10.72 4.36
CA CYS A 11 -2.31 -9.68 4.77
C CYS A 11 -0.84 -10.12 4.61
N ARG A 12 -0.56 -11.42 4.76
CA ARG A 12 0.80 -11.98 4.67
C ARG A 12 1.22 -12.30 3.23
N VAL A 13 0.30 -12.70 2.36
CA VAL A 13 0.55 -12.98 0.93
C VAL A 13 0.57 -11.71 0.09
N LEU A 14 -0.30 -10.74 0.40
CA LEU A 14 -0.35 -9.48 -0.34
C LEU A 14 0.77 -8.51 0.00
N ALA A 15 1.57 -8.79 1.06
CA ALA A 15 2.79 -8.13 1.56
C ALA A 15 3.40 -7.01 0.67
N LEU A 16 2.59 -6.00 0.42
CA LEU A 16 2.91 -4.79 -0.30
C LEU A 16 2.69 -3.71 0.76
N PRO A 17 3.76 -3.01 1.16
CA PRO A 17 3.61 -1.85 2.02
C PRO A 17 2.78 -0.82 1.26
N TYR A 18 1.49 -0.76 1.57
CA TYR A 18 0.56 0.17 0.95
C TYR A 18 -0.34 0.78 2.02
N GLY A 19 -0.39 2.11 2.06
CA GLY A 19 -1.19 2.90 2.99
C GLY A 19 -0.70 2.86 4.44
N ASP A 20 -0.98 1.77 5.15
CA ASP A 20 -0.78 1.69 6.62
C ASP A 20 0.65 1.30 7.04
N GLN A 21 1.57 1.18 6.08
CA GLN A 21 2.97 0.83 6.31
C GLN A 21 3.85 2.02 5.94
N GLY A 22 4.58 2.56 6.93
CA GLY A 22 5.56 3.60 6.69
C GLY A 22 6.82 3.05 6.00
N LEU A 23 7.40 3.85 5.11
CA LEU A 23 8.68 3.56 4.45
C LEU A 23 9.79 4.40 5.08
N LEU A 24 10.84 3.75 5.57
CA LEU A 24 12.08 4.40 5.97
C LEU A 24 13.12 4.18 4.87
N ILE A 25 13.49 5.25 4.17
CA ILE A 25 14.37 5.20 3.00
C ILE A 25 15.48 6.26 3.17
N ALA A 26 16.71 5.90 2.86
CA ALA A 26 17.82 6.85 2.82
C ALA A 26 17.58 7.92 1.75
N ARG A 27 17.86 9.19 2.06
CA ARG A 27 17.63 10.31 1.12
C ARG A 27 18.31 10.11 -0.24
N SER A 28 19.57 9.66 -0.23
CA SER A 28 20.32 9.36 -1.46
C SER A 28 19.64 8.30 -2.32
N LEU A 29 19.08 7.25 -1.72
CA LEU A 29 18.34 6.22 -2.43
C LEU A 29 17.01 6.77 -2.97
N TYR A 30 16.30 7.58 -2.18
CA TYR A 30 15.05 8.22 -2.60
C TYR A 30 15.26 9.12 -3.82
N ASP A 31 16.35 9.90 -3.83
CA ASP A 31 16.72 10.74 -4.97
C ASP A 31 17.15 9.89 -6.18
N ALA A 32 17.95 8.84 -5.96
CA ALA A 32 18.42 7.96 -7.03
C ALA A 32 17.32 7.18 -7.74
N VAL A 33 16.22 6.84 -7.04
CA VAL A 33 15.06 6.17 -7.66
C VAL A 33 14.09 7.15 -8.31
N GLY A 34 14.36 8.46 -8.26
CA GLY A 34 13.54 9.50 -8.89
C GLY A 34 12.37 9.98 -8.03
N ARG A 35 12.47 9.86 -6.69
CA ARG A 35 11.49 10.38 -5.71
C ARG A 35 10.06 9.87 -5.93
N PHE A 36 9.07 10.42 -5.23
CA PHE A 36 7.66 10.13 -5.54
C PHE A 36 7.29 10.64 -6.93
N ALA A 37 6.61 9.79 -7.70
CA ALA A 37 5.98 10.22 -8.94
C ALA A 37 4.75 11.08 -8.60
N PRO A 38 4.40 12.08 -9.43
CA PRO A 38 3.22 12.93 -9.24
C PRO A 38 1.94 12.17 -9.61
N LEU A 39 1.71 11.04 -8.95
CA LEU A 39 0.52 10.20 -9.13
C LEU A 39 -0.56 10.63 -8.12
N PRO A 40 -1.82 10.69 -8.54
CA PRO A 40 -2.92 11.06 -7.64
C PRO A 40 -3.31 9.92 -6.67
N LEU A 41 -2.83 8.70 -6.94
CA LEU A 41 -3.01 7.51 -6.12
C LEU A 41 -1.91 6.51 -6.50
N MET A 42 -1.49 5.65 -5.57
CA MET A 42 -0.50 4.57 -5.79
C MET A 42 0.94 5.08 -5.93
N GLU A 43 1.23 6.31 -5.53
CA GLU A 43 2.58 6.90 -5.51
C GLU A 43 3.56 6.07 -4.67
N ASP A 44 3.07 5.50 -3.57
CA ASP A 44 3.79 4.62 -2.66
C ASP A 44 3.99 3.22 -3.25
N VAL A 45 3.02 2.67 -3.97
CA VAL A 45 3.23 1.39 -4.71
C VAL A 45 4.25 1.57 -5.83
N ASP A 46 4.18 2.69 -6.55
CA ASP A 46 5.12 3.02 -7.61
C ASP A 46 6.56 3.12 -7.06
N LEU A 47 6.75 3.86 -5.96
CA LEU A 47 8.06 3.99 -5.32
C LEU A 47 8.59 2.63 -4.86
N VAL A 48 7.75 1.80 -4.24
CA VAL A 48 8.11 0.44 -3.78
C VAL A 48 8.48 -0.47 -4.95
N ARG A 49 7.79 -0.36 -6.10
CA ARG A 49 8.14 -1.09 -7.33
C ARG A 49 9.48 -0.63 -7.89
N ARG A 50 9.75 0.67 -7.93
CA ARG A 50 11.03 1.24 -8.39
C ARG A 50 12.20 0.88 -7.47
N LEU A 51 11.98 0.83 -6.16
CA LEU A 51 12.97 0.33 -5.20
C LEU A 51 13.26 -1.16 -5.41
N GLY A 52 12.24 -1.92 -5.78
CA GLY A 52 12.32 -3.35 -6.03
C GLY A 52 12.39 -4.19 -4.76
N ARG A 53 11.84 -5.41 -4.81
CA ARG A 53 11.72 -6.31 -3.65
C ARG A 53 13.04 -6.60 -2.92
N ARG A 54 14.17 -6.61 -3.64
CA ARG A 54 15.50 -6.91 -3.06
C ARG A 54 16.00 -5.84 -2.09
N ARG A 55 15.48 -4.61 -2.17
CA ARG A 55 15.89 -3.48 -1.32
C ARG A 55 14.89 -3.18 -0.20
N LEU A 56 13.85 -4.01 -0.05
CA LEU A 56 12.83 -3.84 0.97
C LEU A 56 13.10 -4.80 2.13
N ALA A 57 13.34 -4.24 3.31
CA ALA A 57 13.46 -4.99 4.55
C ALA A 57 12.33 -4.59 5.50
N ARG A 58 11.75 -5.57 6.19
CA ARG A 58 10.76 -5.32 7.23
C ARG A 58 11.47 -4.86 8.49
N ILE A 59 11.27 -3.61 8.87
CA ILE A 59 11.69 -3.13 10.18
C ILE A 59 10.62 -3.62 11.18
N GLY A 60 11.03 -4.31 12.24
CA GLY A 60 10.14 -4.79 13.31
C GLY A 60 9.47 -3.69 14.14
N ALA A 61 9.42 -2.47 13.63
CA ALA A 61 8.79 -1.33 14.27
C ALA A 61 7.28 -1.36 14.03
N ARG A 62 6.50 -1.18 15.10
CA ARG A 62 5.06 -1.00 14.99
C ARG A 62 4.78 0.45 14.65
N CYS A 63 4.27 0.70 13.45
CA CYS A 63 3.68 1.98 13.12
C CYS A 63 2.28 2.04 13.76
N LEU A 64 2.12 2.82 14.83
CA LEU A 64 0.82 3.08 15.44
C LEU A 64 0.04 4.06 14.56
N ALA A 65 -0.60 3.55 13.51
CA ALA A 65 -1.54 4.33 12.73
C ALA A 65 -2.85 4.54 13.53
N SER A 66 -3.34 5.78 13.59
CA SER A 66 -4.57 6.11 14.30
C SER A 66 -5.78 5.38 13.70
N ALA A 67 -6.40 4.50 14.48
CA ALA A 67 -7.61 3.74 14.11
C ALA A 67 -8.88 4.60 13.90
N ARG A 68 -8.78 5.94 13.91
CA ARG A 68 -9.91 6.85 13.68
C ARG A 68 -10.55 6.68 12.30
N ARG A 69 -9.77 6.36 11.26
CA ARG A 69 -10.27 6.13 9.89
C ARG A 69 -10.98 4.78 9.72
N TYR A 70 -10.52 3.74 10.44
CA TYR A 70 -11.13 2.41 10.39
C TYR A 70 -12.49 2.33 11.10
N ARG A 71 -12.68 3.11 12.17
CA ARG A 71 -13.96 3.15 12.91
C ARG A 71 -15.12 3.80 12.14
N ARG A 72 -14.82 4.65 11.15
CA ARG A 72 -15.83 5.48 10.47
C ARG A 72 -16.33 4.90 9.14
N GLU A 73 -15.54 4.07 8.46
CA GLU A 73 -15.84 3.54 7.12
C GLU A 73 -15.97 2.01 7.06
N GLY A 74 -15.79 1.32 8.19
CA GLY A 74 -15.93 -0.14 8.29
C GLY A 74 -14.63 -0.91 8.01
N TYR A 75 -14.36 -1.90 8.85
CA TYR A 75 -13.11 -2.68 8.86
C TYR A 75 -12.89 -3.59 7.64
N LEU A 76 -13.92 -3.81 6.79
CA LEU A 76 -13.88 -4.79 5.69
C LEU A 76 -13.93 -4.15 4.29
N LEU A 77 -14.69 -3.07 4.12
CA LEU A 77 -14.89 -2.44 2.81
C LEU A 77 -13.63 -1.71 2.34
N ARG A 78 -12.92 -1.05 3.26
CA ARG A 78 -11.71 -0.27 2.94
C ARG A 78 -10.54 -1.15 2.46
N PRO A 79 -10.21 -2.28 3.12
CA PRO A 79 -9.20 -3.22 2.60
C PRO A 79 -9.58 -3.85 1.26
N LEU A 80 -10.87 -4.10 1.01
CA LEU A 80 -11.33 -4.65 -0.26
C LEU A 80 -11.18 -3.62 -1.39
N ARG A 81 -11.58 -2.37 -1.15
CA ARG A 81 -11.42 -1.26 -2.10
C ARG A 81 -9.96 -0.99 -2.43
N ASN A 82 -9.09 -0.97 -1.42
CA ASN A 82 -7.64 -0.86 -1.61
C ASN A 82 -7.09 -2.02 -2.46
N LEU A 83 -7.56 -3.25 -2.24
CA LEU A 83 -7.14 -4.41 -3.02
C LEU A 83 -7.58 -4.28 -4.49
N VAL A 84 -8.82 -3.85 -4.75
CA VAL A 84 -9.31 -3.60 -6.12
C VAL A 84 -8.46 -2.52 -6.79
N CYS A 85 -8.20 -1.40 -6.11
CA CYS A 85 -7.36 -0.33 -6.64
C CYS A 85 -5.95 -0.82 -6.96
N LEU A 86 -5.36 -1.64 -6.09
CA LEU A 86 -4.05 -2.24 -6.28
C LEU A 86 -4.04 -3.21 -7.48
N SER A 87 -5.06 -4.08 -7.59
CA SER A 87 -5.21 -4.99 -8.73
C SER A 87 -5.33 -4.22 -10.05
N LEU A 88 -6.15 -3.16 -10.10
CA LEU A 88 -6.28 -2.30 -11.29
C LEU A 88 -4.93 -1.67 -11.65
N TYR A 89 -4.16 -1.22 -10.67
CA TYR A 89 -2.81 -0.68 -10.90
C TYR A 89 -1.86 -1.72 -11.49
N PHE A 90 -1.87 -2.97 -10.99
CA PHE A 90 -1.02 -4.04 -11.53
C PHE A 90 -1.42 -4.48 -12.94
N VAL A 91 -2.70 -4.39 -13.30
CA VAL A 91 -3.20 -4.67 -14.65
C VAL A 91 -2.89 -3.51 -15.63
N GLY A 92 -2.34 -2.40 -15.14
CA GLY A 92 -1.90 -1.27 -15.97
C GLY A 92 -2.97 -0.19 -16.16
N VAL A 93 -4.03 -0.18 -15.34
CA VAL A 93 -5.02 0.90 -15.37
C VAL A 93 -4.37 2.19 -14.86
N PRO A 94 -4.51 3.32 -15.59
CA PRO A 94 -3.94 4.59 -15.16
C PRO A 94 -4.45 5.01 -13.77
N PRO A 95 -3.57 5.43 -12.84
CA PRO A 95 -3.96 5.86 -11.49
C PRO A 95 -5.05 6.92 -11.44
N ALA A 96 -5.08 7.83 -12.42
CA ALA A 96 -6.13 8.85 -12.56
C ALA A 96 -7.54 8.25 -12.69
N ARG A 97 -7.70 7.05 -13.27
CA ARG A 97 -8.98 6.33 -13.32
C ARG A 97 -9.28 5.60 -12.02
N ILE A 98 -8.25 5.11 -11.33
CA ILE A 98 -8.37 4.38 -10.07
C ILE A 98 -8.88 5.31 -8.95
N VAL A 99 -8.50 6.59 -8.97
CA VAL A 99 -9.00 7.62 -8.03
C VAL A 99 -10.53 7.67 -7.98
N ARG A 100 -11.21 7.46 -9.12
CA ARG A 100 -12.69 7.43 -9.18
C ARG A 100 -13.31 6.25 -8.43
N PHE A 101 -12.58 5.15 -8.29
CA PHE A 101 -12.96 3.96 -7.51
C PHE A 101 -12.42 3.98 -6.09
N TYR A 102 -11.54 4.94 -5.78
CA TYR A 102 -11.25 5.29 -4.41
C TYR A 102 -12.54 5.89 -3.86
N GLY A 103 -12.89 7.18 -3.97
CA GLY A 103 -14.26 7.69 -3.66
C GLY A 103 -15.00 7.01 -2.50
#